data_AF-A0A1M6HFQ8-F1
#
_entry.id   AF-A0A1M6HFQ8-F1
#
_cell.length_a   1.000
_cell.length_b   1.000
_cell.length_c   1.000
_cell.angle_alpha   90.00
_cell.angle_beta   90.00
_cell.angle_gamma   90.00
#
_symmetry.space_group_name_H-M   'P 1'
#
loop_
_entity.id
_entity.type
_entity.pdbx_description
1 polymer ?
#
loop_
_entity_poly.entity_id
_entity_poly.type
_entity_poly.pdbx_seq_one_letter_code
_entity_poly.pdbx_strand_id
1 'polypeptide(L)'
;MEKINETHILVLKEHNGIFQVASIPIDDSFFIINEIKASVDNPNKTLLDVQSEFLNNFQSINNAYGYLYPYAYSSSYVSGAIKPKKYTYAEYKTELDNRVKNKVIGENINIDKIIEDENRILKQSYASLCTRYIKQQMLYKAFQNAANDSSCKMYSRELIGWSSFDYAITDDIKVCIYTNLGFGYASYFTLSISYKDIIIAPFSHIAKYYNACMTDIIRCTRDYYVEKDNWYPMFELVKDFVNHSLEDPKSFVESYIMNEIDEMIRCLRNIMANPFAIINMFKNQNNNLDYHRLRFINPMSNDEKQLYSVYPIEMPTIFKSEKLSQAVNTLKRLEELQKIHSQINVYIEEILNMIIELSPEIDKTIKSIQVDIERLVVQKKPKEELAESLQTQIDGFVSELNNELEKLPKDADWKRKEDVRKQFEERHPIYIDTKNRLQEVKDEIYEINKKIYSRKSLVERLFNSNNNLAPYMASAV
;
A
#
# COMPACT_ATOMS: atom_id res chain seq x y z
N MET A 1 24.35 14.68 15.85
CA MET A 1 24.07 13.83 14.68
C MET A 1 23.07 14.58 13.82
N GLU A 2 23.42 14.85 12.58
CA GLU A 2 22.57 15.57 11.63
C GLU A 2 21.34 14.74 11.29
N LYS A 3 20.17 15.38 11.29
CA LYS A 3 18.86 14.78 10.99
C LYS A 3 18.06 15.70 10.07
N ILE A 4 17.65 15.14 8.93
CA ILE A 4 16.94 15.84 7.86
C ILE A 4 15.55 16.25 8.36
N ASN A 5 15.14 17.49 8.09
CA ASN A 5 13.92 18.15 8.55
C ASN A 5 13.79 18.24 10.10
N GLU A 6 14.90 18.09 10.84
CA GLU A 6 14.93 18.31 12.29
C GLU A 6 16.03 19.27 12.72
N THR A 7 17.21 19.13 12.12
CA THR A 7 18.40 19.97 12.40
C THR A 7 18.83 20.77 11.17
N HIS A 8 18.56 20.25 9.98
CA HIS A 8 18.82 20.88 8.70
C HIS A 8 17.80 20.38 7.68
N ILE A 9 17.67 21.05 6.56
CA ILE A 9 16.95 20.57 5.38
C ILE A 9 17.98 20.27 4.28
N LEU A 10 17.70 19.30 3.42
CA LEU A 10 18.50 19.06 2.22
C LEU A 10 18.06 19.99 1.11
N VAL A 11 19.01 20.45 0.32
CA VAL A 11 18.78 21.28 -0.86
C VAL A 11 19.62 20.78 -2.04
N LEU A 12 19.07 20.90 -3.24
CA LEU A 12 19.77 20.69 -4.49
C LEU A 12 20.05 22.07 -5.07
N LYS A 13 21.33 22.45 -5.11
CA LYS A 13 21.77 23.75 -5.58
C LYS A 13 22.44 23.66 -6.94
N GLU A 14 22.14 24.63 -7.78
CA GLU A 14 22.83 24.86 -9.05
C GLU A 14 23.94 25.90 -8.86
N HIS A 15 25.16 25.53 -9.20
CA HIS A 15 26.31 26.43 -9.24
C HIS A 15 27.07 26.23 -10.55
N ASN A 16 27.07 27.26 -11.41
CA ASN A 16 27.73 27.25 -12.73
C ASN A 16 27.31 26.05 -13.60
N GLY A 17 26.01 25.71 -13.61
CA GLY A 17 25.46 24.59 -14.37
C GLY A 17 25.70 23.20 -13.76
N ILE A 18 26.36 23.11 -12.61
CA ILE A 18 26.58 21.85 -11.88
C ILE A 18 25.66 21.81 -10.66
N PHE A 19 24.99 20.68 -10.48
CA PHE A 19 24.08 20.44 -9.36
C PHE A 19 24.79 19.71 -8.23
N GLN A 20 24.56 20.18 -7.00
CA GLN A 20 25.15 19.61 -5.78
C GLN A 20 24.12 19.52 -4.67
N VAL A 21 24.19 18.44 -3.90
CA VAL A 21 23.40 18.29 -2.67
C VAL A 21 24.13 19.03 -1.55
N ALA A 22 23.39 19.90 -0.86
CA ALA A 22 23.88 20.64 0.29
C ALA A 22 22.83 20.61 1.41
N SER A 23 23.21 21.09 2.60
CA SER A 23 22.31 21.24 3.73
C SER A 23 22.14 22.72 4.09
N ILE A 24 20.93 23.10 4.48
CA ILE A 24 20.63 24.40 5.10
C ILE A 24 20.26 24.13 6.56
N PRO A 25 20.98 24.70 7.54
CA PRO A 25 20.65 24.50 8.95
C PRO A 25 19.27 25.08 9.29
N ILE A 26 18.57 24.41 10.20
CA ILE A 26 17.36 24.95 10.83
C ILE A 26 17.82 25.78 12.03
N ASP A 27 17.39 27.04 12.10
CA ASP A 27 17.76 27.95 13.16
C ASP A 27 17.50 27.35 14.55
N ASP A 28 18.49 27.51 15.43
CA ASP A 28 18.40 27.02 16.79
C ASP A 28 17.35 27.80 17.60
N SER A 29 16.54 27.04 18.34
CA SER A 29 15.52 27.56 19.26
C SER A 29 15.71 27.06 20.69
N PHE A 30 16.87 26.48 21.01
CA PHE A 30 17.19 25.92 22.34
C PHE A 30 17.04 26.96 23.45
N PHE A 31 17.46 28.22 23.24
CA PHE A 31 17.34 29.26 24.26
C PHE A 31 15.89 29.41 24.75
N ILE A 32 14.95 29.66 23.84
CA ILE A 32 13.54 29.87 24.18
C ILE A 32 12.90 28.59 24.74
N ILE A 33 13.22 27.43 24.16
CA ILE A 33 12.72 26.14 24.65
C ILE A 33 13.22 25.87 26.08
N ASN A 34 14.45 26.25 26.40
CA ASN A 34 15.03 26.06 27.73
C ASN A 34 14.41 27.01 28.77
N GLU A 35 14.13 28.28 28.41
CA GLU A 35 13.40 29.21 29.30
C GLU A 35 11.98 28.71 29.61
N ILE A 36 11.29 28.17 28.60
CA ILE A 36 9.98 27.53 28.77
C ILE A 36 10.10 26.34 29.74
N LYS A 37 11.09 25.46 29.56
CA LYS A 37 11.31 24.30 30.43
C LYS A 37 11.67 24.69 31.86
N ALA A 38 12.58 25.65 32.05
CA ALA A 38 12.94 26.17 33.36
C ALA A 38 11.70 26.72 34.10
N SER A 39 10.76 27.30 33.35
CA SER A 39 9.48 27.78 33.89
C SER A 39 8.49 26.66 34.24
N VAL A 40 8.52 25.54 33.52
CA VAL A 40 7.77 24.34 33.88
C VAL A 40 8.26 23.75 35.20
N ASP A 41 9.59 23.65 35.36
CA ASP A 41 10.24 23.00 36.51
C ASP A 41 10.16 23.82 37.81
N ASN A 42 9.89 25.12 37.72
CA ASN A 42 9.73 25.98 38.89
C ASN A 42 8.36 25.76 39.58
N PRO A 43 8.31 25.31 40.84
CA PRO A 43 7.05 25.03 41.54
C PRO A 43 6.22 26.29 41.82
N ASN A 44 6.86 27.47 41.88
CA ASN A 44 6.19 28.75 42.13
C ASN A 44 5.60 29.37 40.87
N LYS A 45 5.83 28.78 39.68
CA LYS A 45 5.26 29.22 38.41
C LYS A 45 4.02 28.40 38.04
N THR A 46 3.09 29.06 37.37
CA THR A 46 1.85 28.54 36.82
C THR A 46 1.93 28.39 35.30
N LEU A 47 0.88 27.86 34.68
CA LEU A 47 0.74 27.85 33.21
C LEU A 47 0.83 29.25 32.60
N LEU A 48 0.36 30.30 33.29
CA LEU A 48 0.39 31.67 32.78
C LEU A 48 1.82 32.23 32.69
N ASP A 49 2.71 31.78 33.58
CA ASP A 49 4.13 32.14 33.53
C ASP A 49 4.81 31.47 32.33
N VAL A 50 4.56 30.17 32.12
CA VAL A 50 5.05 29.44 30.93
C VAL A 50 4.53 30.08 29.64
N GLN A 51 3.27 30.50 29.61
CA GLN A 51 2.69 31.25 28.51
C GLN A 51 3.40 32.59 28.30
N SER A 52 3.74 33.30 29.37
CA SER A 52 4.44 34.59 29.27
C SER A 52 5.83 34.41 28.68
N GLU A 53 6.56 33.34 29.05
CA GLU A 53 7.85 33.02 28.42
C GLU A 53 7.73 32.83 26.92
N PHE A 54 6.70 32.09 26.47
CA PHE A 54 6.46 31.89 25.05
C PHE A 54 6.11 33.20 24.33
N LEU A 55 5.14 33.97 24.85
CA LEU A 55 4.64 35.17 24.18
C LEU A 55 5.65 36.32 24.14
N ASN A 56 6.51 36.44 25.16
CA ASN A 56 7.49 37.52 25.25
C ASN A 56 8.75 37.21 24.44
N ASN A 57 9.16 35.94 24.35
CA ASN A 57 10.41 35.56 23.72
C ASN A 57 10.25 34.98 22.31
N PHE A 58 9.03 34.68 21.86
CA PHE A 58 8.79 34.07 20.55
C PHE A 58 7.75 34.81 19.71
N GLN A 59 8.18 35.33 18.55
CA GLN A 59 7.29 35.95 17.59
C GLN A 59 6.70 34.90 16.64
N SER A 60 5.41 34.60 16.81
CA SER A 60 4.64 33.74 15.89
C SER A 60 4.52 34.33 14.49
N ILE A 61 4.67 33.50 13.46
CA ILE A 61 4.46 33.87 12.04
C ILE A 61 3.08 33.40 11.57
N ASN A 62 2.79 32.10 11.62
CA ASN A 62 1.52 31.52 11.14
C ASN A 62 0.68 30.94 12.27
N ASN A 63 -0.63 30.79 12.07
CA ASN A 63 -1.51 30.21 13.10
C ASN A 63 -1.33 28.69 13.28
N ALA A 64 -0.87 27.99 12.25
CA ALA A 64 -0.61 26.56 12.32
C ALA A 64 0.42 26.13 11.28
N TYR A 65 1.01 24.96 11.52
CA TYR A 65 1.94 24.28 10.62
C TYR A 65 1.50 22.83 10.46
N GLY A 66 1.52 22.33 9.23
CA GLY A 66 1.09 20.97 8.89
C GLY A 66 2.22 19.96 8.87
N TYR A 67 3.27 20.15 9.65
CA TYR A 67 4.49 19.33 9.55
C TYR A 67 4.47 18.16 10.54
N LEU A 68 5.22 17.10 10.22
CA LEU A 68 5.23 15.88 11.03
C LEU A 68 6.15 15.99 12.23
N TYR A 69 7.28 16.67 12.14
CA TYR A 69 8.23 16.79 13.23
C TYR A 69 7.53 17.24 14.52
N PRO A 70 7.72 16.54 15.66
CA PRO A 70 8.74 15.52 15.95
C PRO A 70 8.37 14.06 15.65
N TYR A 71 7.24 13.81 15.01
CA TYR A 71 6.78 12.45 14.72
C TYR A 71 7.54 11.83 13.53
N ALA A 72 7.59 10.50 13.51
CA ALA A 72 8.10 9.72 12.38
C ALA A 72 7.14 9.85 11.19
N TYR A 73 7.66 9.69 9.98
CA TYR A 73 6.90 9.78 8.73
C TYR A 73 5.74 8.77 8.63
N SER A 74 5.93 7.61 9.23
CA SER A 74 4.96 6.52 9.35
C SER A 74 4.01 6.62 10.55
N SER A 75 4.02 7.73 11.30
CA SER A 75 3.08 7.90 12.42
C SER A 75 1.63 7.94 11.94
N SER A 76 0.66 7.72 12.83
CA SER A 76 -0.77 7.80 12.53
C SER A 76 -1.45 8.83 13.43
N TYR A 77 -2.56 9.40 12.96
CA TYR A 77 -3.40 10.33 13.73
C TYR A 77 -2.64 11.56 14.25
N VAL A 78 -1.63 12.01 13.49
CA VAL A 78 -0.86 13.21 13.82
C VAL A 78 -1.62 14.44 13.33
N SER A 79 -1.95 15.35 14.24
CA SER A 79 -2.46 16.69 13.89
C SER A 79 -1.31 17.66 13.65
N GLY A 80 -1.49 18.73 12.87
CA GLY A 80 -0.50 19.80 12.73
C GLY A 80 -0.23 20.56 14.05
N ALA A 81 0.86 21.32 14.11
CA ALA A 81 1.12 22.20 15.24
C ALA A 81 0.29 23.48 15.13
N ILE A 82 -0.61 23.69 16.08
CA ILE A 82 -1.42 24.91 16.18
C ILE A 82 -0.75 25.85 17.17
N LYS A 83 -0.79 27.16 16.88
CA LYS A 83 -0.32 28.20 17.79
C LYS A 83 -0.95 28.00 19.19
N PRO A 84 -0.14 27.92 20.25
CA PRO A 84 -0.65 27.76 21.61
C PRO A 84 -1.71 28.83 21.95
N LYS A 85 -2.84 28.39 22.52
CA LYS A 85 -3.91 29.29 22.95
C LYS A 85 -3.37 30.27 24.00
N LYS A 86 -3.87 31.51 23.98
CA LYS A 86 -3.68 32.45 25.08
C LYS A 86 -4.77 32.25 26.13
N TYR A 87 -4.39 31.81 27.32
CA TYR A 87 -5.24 31.70 28.50
C TYR A 87 -5.36 33.04 29.21
N THR A 88 -6.59 33.39 29.58
CA THR A 88 -6.87 34.34 30.65
C THR A 88 -6.71 33.66 32.02
N TYR A 89 -6.59 34.45 33.09
CA TYR A 89 -6.52 33.91 34.46
C TYR A 89 -7.77 33.07 34.80
N ALA A 90 -8.96 33.55 34.41
CA ALA A 90 -10.21 32.84 34.64
C ALA A 90 -10.22 31.47 33.95
N GLU A 91 -9.83 31.39 32.67
CA GLU A 91 -9.77 30.12 31.93
C GLU A 91 -8.75 29.14 32.52
N TYR A 92 -7.56 29.63 32.90
CA TYR A 92 -6.56 28.81 33.59
C TYR A 92 -7.11 28.25 34.90
N LYS A 93 -7.74 29.09 35.73
CA LYS A 93 -8.27 28.68 37.02
C LYS A 93 -9.41 27.67 36.87
N THR A 94 -10.32 27.89 35.93
CA THR A 94 -11.40 26.94 35.60
C THR A 94 -10.85 25.59 35.14
N GLU A 95 -9.86 25.56 34.25
CA GLU A 95 -9.24 24.31 33.77
C GLU A 95 -8.58 23.54 34.92
N LEU A 96 -7.81 24.23 35.77
CA LEU A 96 -7.16 23.62 36.92
C LEU A 96 -8.18 23.06 37.91
N ASP A 97 -9.19 23.85 38.28
CA ASP A 97 -10.22 23.43 39.24
C ASP A 97 -11.02 22.22 38.71
N ASN A 98 -11.30 22.15 37.41
CA ASN A 98 -11.95 21.00 36.78
C ASN A 98 -11.09 19.73 36.86
N ARG A 99 -9.79 19.84 36.60
CA ARG A 99 -8.85 18.71 36.71
C ARG A 99 -8.73 18.20 38.13
N VAL A 100 -8.60 19.11 39.10
CA VAL A 100 -8.56 18.77 40.53
C VAL A 100 -9.85 18.08 40.94
N LYS A 101 -11.03 18.61 40.59
CA LYS A 101 -12.33 17.98 40.89
C LYS A 101 -12.44 16.54 40.37
N ASN A 102 -11.93 16.27 39.17
CA ASN A 102 -11.96 14.93 38.58
C ASN A 102 -11.04 13.93 39.29
N LYS A 103 -10.08 14.39 40.11
CA LYS A 103 -9.14 13.55 40.86
C LYS A 103 -9.50 13.38 42.32
N VAL A 104 -10.34 14.25 42.87
CA VAL A 104 -10.83 14.16 44.26
C VAL A 104 -11.98 13.14 44.32
N ILE A 105 -11.65 11.86 44.40
CA ILE A 105 -12.61 10.75 44.57
C ILE A 105 -12.21 9.92 45.81
N GLY A 106 -12.93 10.07 46.93
CA GLY A 106 -12.72 9.31 48.18
C GLY A 106 -12.34 10.16 49.40
N GLU A 107 -12.15 9.50 50.55
CA GLU A 107 -11.74 10.13 51.83
C GLU A 107 -10.21 10.13 52.00
N ASN A 108 -9.65 11.08 52.77
CA ASN A 108 -8.20 11.28 53.04
C ASN A 108 -7.32 11.74 51.85
N ILE A 109 -7.82 12.64 51.01
CA ILE A 109 -7.08 13.17 49.86
C ILE A 109 -6.31 14.45 50.22
N ASN A 110 -5.01 14.48 49.94
CA ASN A 110 -4.19 15.70 50.02
C ASN A 110 -4.44 16.59 48.78
N ILE A 111 -5.35 17.56 48.94
CA ILE A 111 -5.78 18.47 47.87
C ILE A 111 -4.62 19.33 47.35
N ASP A 112 -3.76 19.84 48.23
CA ASP A 112 -2.64 20.71 47.85
C ASP A 112 -1.67 19.99 46.91
N LYS A 113 -1.38 18.72 47.20
CA LYS A 113 -0.55 17.87 46.34
C LYS A 113 -1.20 17.63 44.97
N ILE A 114 -2.52 17.43 44.91
CA ILE A 114 -3.23 17.29 43.64
C ILE A 114 -3.17 18.58 42.83
N ILE A 115 -3.35 19.74 43.47
CA ILE A 115 -3.23 21.04 42.81
C ILE A 115 -1.84 21.21 42.22
N GLU A 116 -0.79 20.89 42.97
CA GLU A 116 0.59 20.95 42.52
C GLU A 116 0.84 20.03 41.31
N ASP A 117 0.39 18.78 41.39
CA ASP A 117 0.54 17.79 40.32
C ASP A 117 -0.21 18.19 39.04
N GLU A 118 -1.46 18.64 39.15
CA GLU A 118 -2.26 19.07 38.00
C GLU A 118 -1.74 20.37 37.39
N ASN A 119 -1.24 21.32 38.20
CA ASN A 119 -0.56 22.51 37.69
C ASN A 119 0.72 22.12 36.91
N ARG A 120 1.50 21.16 37.41
CA ARG A 120 2.66 20.63 36.70
C ARG A 120 2.27 19.98 35.36
N ILE A 121 1.21 19.17 35.32
CA ILE A 121 0.70 18.54 34.08
C ILE A 121 0.24 19.60 33.07
N LEU A 122 -0.46 20.65 33.53
CA LEU A 122 -0.88 21.76 32.68
C LEU A 122 0.31 22.51 32.07
N LYS A 123 1.31 22.85 32.89
CA LYS A 123 2.56 23.47 32.42
C LYS A 123 3.27 22.61 31.39
N GLN A 124 3.41 21.30 31.64
CA GLN A 124 4.05 20.36 30.72
C GLN A 124 3.28 20.23 29.39
N SER A 125 1.96 20.17 29.45
CA SER A 125 1.09 20.09 28.27
C SER A 125 1.24 21.36 27.41
N TYR A 126 1.17 22.53 28.03
CA TYR A 126 1.32 23.81 27.34
C TYR A 126 2.73 24.00 26.75
N ALA A 127 3.77 23.67 27.51
CA ALA A 127 5.16 23.74 27.05
C ALA A 127 5.42 22.79 25.87
N SER A 128 4.79 21.61 25.85
CA SER A 128 4.89 20.68 24.72
C SER A 128 4.28 21.27 23.44
N LEU A 129 3.12 21.94 23.55
CA LEU A 129 2.51 22.67 22.42
C LEU A 129 3.42 23.80 21.92
N CYS A 130 3.96 24.61 22.85
CA CYS A 130 4.88 25.69 22.50
C CYS A 130 6.14 25.17 21.80
N THR A 131 6.79 24.16 22.38
CA THR A 131 8.01 23.55 21.84
C THR A 131 7.77 23.01 20.43
N ARG A 132 6.65 22.31 20.23
CA ARG A 132 6.28 21.77 18.91
C ARG A 132 6.05 22.90 17.90
N TYR A 133 5.29 23.92 18.27
CA TYR A 133 5.00 25.06 17.40
C TYR A 133 6.26 25.86 17.03
N ILE A 134 7.14 26.15 18.00
CA ILE A 134 8.44 26.82 17.78
C ILE A 134 9.25 26.05 16.75
N LYS A 135 9.42 24.74 16.96
CA LYS A 135 10.18 23.87 16.06
C LYS A 135 9.64 23.85 14.64
N GLN A 136 8.31 23.74 14.48
CA GLN A 136 7.69 23.76 13.16
C GLN A 136 7.81 25.14 12.47
N GLN A 137 7.79 26.23 13.23
CA GLN A 137 8.07 27.55 12.69
C GLN A 137 9.53 27.71 12.25
N MET A 138 10.50 27.14 12.97
CA MET A 138 11.91 27.17 12.53
C MET A 138 12.09 26.36 11.24
N LEU A 139 11.45 25.19 11.14
CA LEU A 139 11.42 24.40 9.91
C LEU A 139 10.76 25.17 8.75
N TYR A 140 9.64 25.86 8.99
CA TYR A 140 9.00 26.75 8.02
C TYR A 140 9.96 27.82 7.49
N LYS A 141 10.71 28.49 8.39
CA LYS A 141 11.71 29.49 7.99
C LYS A 141 12.78 28.89 7.09
N ALA A 142 13.29 27.71 7.42
CA ALA A 142 14.27 27.02 6.59
C ALA A 142 13.70 26.72 5.18
N PHE A 143 12.45 26.26 5.08
CA PHE A 143 11.79 26.06 3.79
C PHE A 143 11.61 27.38 3.02
N GLN A 144 11.25 28.48 3.69
CA GLN A 144 11.16 29.79 3.04
C GLN A 144 12.52 30.27 2.53
N ASN A 145 13.59 30.07 3.31
CA ASN A 145 14.94 30.43 2.90
C ASN A 145 15.36 29.64 1.65
N ALA A 146 15.09 28.33 1.61
CA ALA A 146 15.35 27.51 0.43
C ALA A 146 14.50 27.95 -0.78
N ALA A 147 13.22 28.24 -0.58
CA ALA A 147 12.32 28.68 -1.66
C ALA A 147 12.70 30.05 -2.25
N ASN A 148 13.30 30.93 -1.44
CA ASN A 148 13.72 32.27 -1.85
C ASN A 148 15.16 32.31 -2.41
N ASP A 149 15.92 31.22 -2.29
CA ASP A 149 17.27 31.10 -2.85
C ASP A 149 17.18 30.64 -4.32
N SER A 150 17.51 31.53 -5.26
CA SER A 150 17.45 31.24 -6.70
C SER A 150 18.38 30.11 -7.16
N SER A 151 19.43 29.80 -6.38
CA SER A 151 20.31 28.66 -6.64
C SER A 151 19.69 27.33 -6.21
N CYS A 152 18.74 27.36 -5.27
CA CYS A 152 18.08 26.17 -4.75
C CYS A 152 16.94 25.73 -5.69
N LYS A 153 17.13 24.61 -6.36
CA LYS A 153 16.17 24.06 -7.33
C LYS A 153 15.21 23.05 -6.72
N MET A 154 15.60 22.44 -5.61
CA MET A 154 14.80 21.47 -4.87
C MET A 154 15.23 21.45 -3.41
N TYR A 155 14.30 21.19 -2.50
CA TYR A 155 14.59 21.10 -1.06
C TYR A 155 13.69 20.08 -0.36
N SER A 156 14.20 19.40 0.65
CA SER A 156 13.44 18.42 1.43
C SER A 156 12.31 19.13 2.16
N ARG A 157 11.12 18.55 2.17
CA ARG A 157 9.98 19.10 2.91
C ARG A 157 9.06 18.01 3.46
N GLU A 158 8.23 18.36 4.41
CA GLU A 158 7.23 17.46 4.98
C GLU A 158 5.89 18.15 5.10
N LEU A 159 4.81 17.41 4.87
CA LEU A 159 3.44 17.86 5.08
C LEU A 159 2.59 16.64 5.47
N ILE A 160 1.71 16.81 6.47
CA ILE A 160 0.77 15.78 6.91
C ILE A 160 -0.29 15.57 5.83
N GLY A 161 -0.55 14.31 5.48
CA GLY A 161 -1.54 13.91 4.50
C GLY A 161 -1.06 14.04 3.06
N TRP A 162 -2.00 13.84 2.13
CA TRP A 162 -1.72 13.83 0.69
C TRP A 162 -1.12 15.13 0.20
N SER A 163 0.08 15.04 -0.35
CA SER A 163 0.89 16.18 -0.77
C SER A 163 1.67 15.83 -2.03
N SER A 164 1.74 16.79 -2.96
CA SER A 164 2.65 16.75 -4.10
C SER A 164 3.62 17.90 -4.02
N PHE A 165 4.86 17.62 -4.39
CA PHE A 165 5.96 18.56 -4.31
C PHE A 165 6.66 18.66 -5.66
N ASP A 166 6.28 19.68 -6.44
CA ASP A 166 6.77 19.88 -7.80
C ASP A 166 7.98 20.84 -7.84
N TYR A 167 8.98 20.48 -8.64
CA TYR A 167 10.21 21.23 -8.87
C TYR A 167 10.58 21.21 -10.35
N ALA A 168 10.74 22.39 -10.96
CA ALA A 168 11.35 22.53 -12.28
C ALA A 168 12.85 22.68 -12.09
N ILE A 169 13.62 21.62 -12.39
CA ILE A 169 15.06 21.60 -12.13
C ILE A 169 15.83 22.25 -13.27
N THR A 170 15.50 21.84 -14.51
CA THR A 170 15.98 22.42 -15.77
C THR A 170 14.80 22.53 -16.74
N ASP A 171 15.04 23.04 -17.96
CA ASP A 171 14.01 23.07 -19.01
C ASP A 171 13.55 21.66 -19.40
N ASP A 172 14.45 20.67 -19.32
CA ASP A 172 14.16 19.28 -19.70
C ASP A 172 13.80 18.39 -18.49
N ILE A 173 14.22 18.72 -17.26
CA ILE A 173 14.02 17.87 -16.08
C ILE A 173 13.04 18.51 -15.09
N LYS A 174 11.96 17.77 -14.78
CA LYS A 174 11.04 18.10 -13.68
C LYS A 174 11.03 16.96 -12.67
N VAL A 175 10.93 17.32 -11.40
CA VAL A 175 10.86 16.38 -10.28
C VAL A 175 9.58 16.62 -9.52
N CYS A 176 8.79 15.57 -9.32
CA CYS A 176 7.64 15.57 -8.44
C CYS A 176 7.82 14.52 -7.35
N ILE A 177 7.48 14.88 -6.12
CA ILE A 177 7.48 13.96 -4.98
C ILE A 177 6.06 13.86 -4.45
N TYR A 178 5.55 12.65 -4.39
CA TYR A 178 4.23 12.35 -3.85
C TYR A 178 4.38 11.74 -2.46
N THR A 179 3.63 12.26 -1.50
CA THR A 179 3.60 11.72 -0.14
C THR A 179 2.18 11.73 0.45
N ASN A 180 1.93 10.88 1.44
CA ASN A 180 0.80 11.01 2.36
C ASN A 180 1.26 10.75 3.81
N LEU A 181 2.26 11.52 4.24
CA LEU A 181 2.91 11.30 5.53
C LEU A 181 1.90 11.41 6.69
N GLY A 182 2.07 10.61 7.75
CA GLY A 182 1.19 10.65 8.92
C GLY A 182 -0.04 9.73 8.83
N PHE A 183 -0.03 8.76 7.90
CA PHE A 183 -1.11 7.80 7.64
C PHE A 183 -0.76 6.34 8.04
N GLY A 184 0.21 6.14 8.94
CA GLY A 184 0.55 4.80 9.39
C GLY A 184 1.13 3.93 8.28
N TYR A 185 0.71 2.66 8.25
CA TYR A 185 1.05 1.68 7.22
C TYR A 185 0.58 2.06 5.81
N ALA A 186 -0.35 3.01 5.67
CA ALA A 186 -0.81 3.49 4.37
C ALA A 186 0.04 4.67 3.83
N SER A 187 1.05 5.13 4.58
CA SER A 187 1.93 6.22 4.16
C SER A 187 2.78 5.80 2.95
N TYR A 188 3.20 6.76 2.11
CA TYR A 188 4.07 6.56 0.96
C TYR A 188 4.98 7.76 0.72
N PHE A 189 6.09 7.49 0.03
CA PHE A 189 7.10 8.47 -0.32
C PHE A 189 7.71 8.12 -1.68
N THR A 190 7.19 8.74 -2.73
CA THR A 190 7.42 8.33 -4.11
C THR A 190 8.01 9.48 -4.93
N LEU A 191 9.04 9.20 -5.72
CA LEU A 191 9.71 10.13 -6.63
C LEU A 191 9.26 9.88 -8.07
N SER A 192 8.96 10.95 -8.79
CA SER A 192 8.71 10.96 -10.22
C SER A 192 9.62 11.99 -10.88
N ILE A 193 10.47 11.55 -11.80
CA ILE A 193 11.32 12.40 -12.63
C ILE A 193 10.79 12.34 -14.05
N SER A 194 10.56 13.49 -14.67
CA SER A 194 10.31 13.58 -16.10
C SER A 194 11.50 14.18 -16.83
N TYR A 195 11.78 13.66 -18.02
CA TYR A 195 12.72 14.20 -18.98
C TYR A 195 11.98 14.55 -20.26
N LYS A 196 12.06 15.81 -20.70
CA LYS A 196 11.30 16.35 -21.84
C LYS A 196 9.81 16.05 -21.74
N ASP A 197 9.26 16.31 -20.55
CA ASP A 197 7.87 16.07 -20.17
C ASP A 197 7.40 14.60 -20.15
N ILE A 198 8.33 13.64 -20.31
CA ILE A 198 8.02 12.22 -20.26
C ILE A 198 8.53 11.63 -18.95
N ILE A 199 7.63 11.04 -18.16
CA ILE A 199 7.98 10.39 -16.88
C ILE A 199 8.86 9.18 -17.15
N ILE A 200 10.00 9.11 -16.47
CA ILE A 200 10.93 7.98 -16.53
C ILE A 200 10.45 6.95 -15.51
N ALA A 201 9.87 5.87 -16.02
CA ALA A 201 9.29 4.79 -15.21
C ALA A 201 10.22 3.57 -15.13
N PRO A 202 10.20 2.80 -14.03
CA PRO A 202 10.97 1.56 -13.90
C PRO A 202 10.27 0.43 -14.65
N PHE A 203 10.25 0.50 -15.99
CA PHE A 203 9.56 -0.45 -16.86
C PHE A 203 9.94 -1.90 -16.57
N SER A 204 11.21 -2.14 -16.19
CA SER A 204 11.69 -3.49 -15.91
C SER A 204 10.94 -4.19 -14.78
N HIS A 205 10.33 -3.44 -13.84
CA HIS A 205 9.57 -4.00 -12.72
C HIS A 205 8.39 -4.87 -13.17
N ILE A 206 7.79 -4.57 -14.34
CA ILE A 206 6.64 -5.31 -14.89
C ILE A 206 6.98 -6.77 -15.14
N ALA A 207 8.18 -7.02 -15.65
CA ALA A 207 8.63 -8.36 -16.04
C ALA A 207 9.57 -9.00 -14.99
N LYS A 208 10.29 -8.20 -14.19
CA LYS A 208 11.20 -8.68 -13.15
C LYS A 208 10.50 -9.23 -11.91
N TYR A 209 9.28 -8.81 -11.64
CA TYR A 209 8.56 -9.20 -10.43
C TYR A 209 7.28 -9.95 -10.75
N TYR A 210 6.86 -10.83 -9.84
CA TYR A 210 5.67 -11.66 -10.07
C TYR A 210 4.40 -10.81 -10.19
N ASN A 211 4.10 -9.99 -9.19
CA ASN A 211 3.00 -9.03 -9.22
C ASN A 211 3.53 -7.59 -9.16
N ALA A 212 3.06 -6.74 -10.07
CA ALA A 212 3.43 -5.33 -10.17
C ALA A 212 2.14 -4.47 -10.31
N CYS A 213 1.93 -3.51 -9.40
CA CYS A 213 0.79 -2.59 -9.44
C CYS A 213 0.99 -1.56 -10.56
N MET A 214 0.46 -1.89 -11.73
CA MET A 214 0.80 -1.18 -12.97
C MET A 214 0.40 0.29 -12.97
N THR A 215 -0.74 0.63 -12.34
CA THR A 215 -1.24 2.03 -12.27
C THR A 215 -0.27 2.97 -11.58
N ASP A 216 0.52 2.45 -10.64
CA ASP A 216 1.45 3.25 -9.85
C ASP A 216 2.88 3.19 -10.40
N ILE A 217 3.30 2.03 -10.94
CA ILE A 217 4.64 1.85 -11.54
C ILE A 217 4.88 2.82 -12.70
N ILE A 218 3.88 3.06 -13.56
CA ILE A 218 4.05 4.00 -14.69
C ILE A 218 4.06 5.48 -14.31
N ARG A 219 3.83 5.79 -13.03
CA ARG A 219 3.72 7.17 -12.51
C ARG A 219 4.92 7.60 -11.69
N CYS A 220 5.82 6.67 -11.33
CA CYS A 220 7.00 6.95 -10.52
C CYS A 220 8.28 6.52 -11.22
N THR A 221 9.40 7.10 -10.77
CA THR A 221 10.76 6.68 -11.11
C THR A 221 11.32 5.80 -9.99
N ARG A 222 11.06 6.16 -8.73
CA ARG A 222 11.46 5.40 -7.54
C ARG A 222 10.41 5.49 -6.44
N ASP A 223 10.36 4.47 -5.62
CA ASP A 223 9.54 4.41 -4.41
C ASP A 223 10.46 4.14 -3.21
N TYR A 224 10.32 4.94 -2.14
CA TYR A 224 11.21 4.91 -0.97
C TYR A 224 10.43 4.51 0.28
N TYR A 225 11.14 4.03 1.31
CA TYR A 225 10.51 3.95 2.64
C TYR A 225 10.08 5.31 3.10
N VAL A 226 9.02 5.30 3.88
CA VAL A 226 8.43 6.48 4.50
C VAL A 226 9.25 6.85 5.74
N GLU A 227 10.50 7.24 5.48
CA GLU A 227 11.54 7.58 6.45
C GLU A 227 12.28 8.84 5.99
N LYS A 228 12.71 9.66 6.94
CA LYS A 228 13.39 10.93 6.66
C LYS A 228 14.74 10.72 5.98
N ASP A 229 15.44 9.64 6.33
CA ASP A 229 16.78 9.37 5.80
C ASP A 229 16.77 9.08 4.30
N ASN A 230 15.62 8.71 3.71
CA ASN A 230 15.50 8.51 2.27
C ASN A 230 15.49 9.79 1.44
N TRP A 231 15.43 10.97 2.08
CA TRP A 231 15.67 12.23 1.37
C TRP A 231 17.07 12.29 0.77
N TYR A 232 18.10 11.79 1.46
CA TYR A 232 19.47 11.84 0.96
C TYR A 232 19.69 11.01 -0.32
N PRO A 233 19.40 9.69 -0.36
CA PRO A 233 19.55 8.90 -1.59
C PRO A 233 18.63 9.38 -2.72
N MET A 234 17.48 10.00 -2.39
CA MET A 234 16.64 10.67 -3.38
C MET A 234 17.34 11.89 -4.00
N PHE A 235 17.92 12.76 -3.18
CA PHE A 235 18.62 13.95 -3.64
C PHE A 235 19.87 13.60 -4.44
N GLU A 236 20.64 12.60 -4.00
CA GLU A 236 21.79 12.09 -4.75
C GLU A 236 21.38 11.54 -6.11
N LEU A 237 20.29 10.74 -6.17
CA LEU A 237 19.75 10.26 -7.43
C LEU A 237 19.38 11.42 -8.36
N VAL A 238 18.62 12.42 -7.88
CA VAL A 238 18.22 13.57 -8.70
C VAL A 238 19.45 14.36 -9.17
N LYS A 239 20.45 14.56 -8.30
CA LYS A 239 21.71 15.24 -8.62
C LYS A 239 22.45 14.52 -9.75
N ASP A 240 22.65 13.21 -9.61
CA ASP A 240 23.32 12.39 -10.63
C ASP A 240 22.54 12.40 -11.96
N PHE A 241 21.22 12.28 -11.88
CA PHE A 241 20.32 12.30 -13.03
C PHE A 241 20.42 13.60 -13.83
N VAL A 242 20.36 14.74 -13.14
CA VAL A 242 20.38 16.06 -13.75
C VAL A 242 21.76 16.33 -14.34
N ASN A 243 22.83 16.10 -13.58
CA ASN A 243 24.20 16.32 -14.07
C ASN A 243 24.52 15.45 -15.30
N HIS A 244 24.15 14.16 -15.28
CA HIS A 244 24.36 13.28 -16.43
C HIS A 244 23.53 13.73 -17.64
N SER A 245 22.28 14.16 -17.44
CA SER A 245 21.44 14.68 -18.53
C SER A 245 22.02 15.93 -19.19
N LEU A 246 22.79 16.74 -18.47
CA LEU A 246 23.45 17.95 -18.97
C LEU A 246 24.81 17.66 -19.60
N GLU A 247 25.59 16.75 -19.01
CA GLU A 247 26.94 16.38 -19.46
C GLU A 247 26.91 15.55 -20.75
N ASP A 248 26.11 14.48 -20.78
CA ASP A 248 25.95 13.61 -21.95
C ASP A 248 24.49 13.15 -22.08
N PRO A 249 23.64 13.96 -22.74
CA PRO A 249 22.23 13.63 -22.95
C PRO A 249 21.99 12.28 -23.62
N LYS A 250 22.93 11.82 -24.46
CA LYS A 250 22.80 10.54 -25.17
C LYS A 250 23.06 9.39 -24.20
N SER A 251 24.19 9.41 -23.49
CA SER A 251 24.51 8.40 -22.48
C SER A 251 23.48 8.35 -21.34
N PHE A 252 22.91 9.50 -20.98
CA PHE A 252 21.81 9.59 -20.02
C PHE A 252 20.57 8.82 -20.49
N VAL A 253 20.14 9.05 -21.75
CA VAL A 253 19.00 8.31 -22.34
C VAL A 253 19.27 6.82 -22.34
N GLU A 254 20.48 6.38 -22.71
CA GLU A 254 20.84 4.96 -22.68
C GLU A 254 20.75 4.36 -21.27
N SER A 255 21.32 5.06 -20.29
CA SER A 255 21.51 4.54 -18.93
C SER A 255 20.22 4.50 -18.11
N TYR A 256 19.35 5.51 -18.25
CA TYR A 256 18.18 5.69 -17.40
C TYR A 256 16.84 5.38 -18.09
N ILE A 257 16.79 5.45 -19.42
CA ILE A 257 15.56 5.19 -20.17
C ILE A 257 15.68 3.84 -20.89
N MET A 258 16.68 3.67 -21.76
CA MET A 258 16.79 2.47 -22.58
C MET A 258 17.08 1.23 -21.73
N ASN A 259 17.97 1.30 -20.74
CA ASN A 259 18.26 0.15 -19.88
C ASN A 259 17.02 -0.43 -19.17
N GLU A 260 16.09 0.41 -18.71
CA GLU A 260 14.84 -0.07 -18.08
C GLU A 260 13.93 -0.79 -19.10
N ILE A 261 13.88 -0.30 -20.34
CA ILE A 261 13.09 -0.89 -21.42
C ILE A 261 13.75 -2.18 -21.92
N ASP A 262 15.06 -2.17 -22.15
CA ASP A 262 15.87 -3.32 -22.55
C ASP A 262 15.71 -4.47 -21.56
N GLU A 263 15.81 -4.16 -20.26
CA GLU A 263 15.61 -5.12 -19.18
C GLU A 263 14.18 -5.69 -19.18
N MET A 264 13.16 -4.85 -19.39
CA MET A 264 11.77 -5.31 -19.53
C MET A 264 11.63 -6.28 -20.70
N ILE A 265 12.09 -5.91 -21.90
CA ILE A 265 12.00 -6.71 -23.11
C ILE A 265 12.77 -8.03 -22.95
N ARG A 266 13.98 -7.99 -22.39
CA ARG A 266 14.76 -9.20 -22.09
C ARG A 266 14.01 -10.15 -21.16
N CYS A 267 13.39 -9.64 -20.10
CA CYS A 267 12.60 -10.45 -19.19
C CYS A 267 11.34 -11.01 -19.87
N LEU A 268 10.64 -10.23 -20.70
CA LEU A 268 9.50 -10.71 -21.49
C LEU A 268 9.92 -11.84 -22.46
N ARG A 269 11.03 -11.69 -23.19
CA ARG A 269 11.59 -12.75 -24.05
C ARG A 269 11.80 -14.05 -23.26
N ASN A 270 12.38 -13.96 -22.06
CA ASN A 270 12.61 -15.12 -21.20
C ASN A 270 11.29 -15.76 -20.73
N ILE A 271 10.29 -14.95 -20.40
CA ILE A 271 8.94 -15.42 -20.03
C ILE A 271 8.28 -16.15 -21.20
N MET A 272 8.38 -15.61 -22.41
CA MET A 272 7.80 -16.23 -23.62
C MET A 272 8.52 -17.53 -23.98
N ALA A 273 9.85 -17.57 -23.90
CA ALA A 273 10.66 -18.73 -24.29
C ALA A 273 10.63 -19.87 -23.26
N ASN A 274 10.69 -19.56 -21.96
CA ASN A 274 10.73 -20.56 -20.90
C ASN A 274 9.94 -20.12 -19.65
N PRO A 275 8.59 -20.08 -19.75
CA PRO A 275 7.76 -19.62 -18.65
C PRO A 275 7.95 -20.47 -17.38
N PHE A 276 8.15 -21.78 -17.52
CA PHE A 276 8.33 -22.69 -16.38
C PHE A 276 9.55 -22.34 -15.53
N ALA A 277 10.71 -22.05 -16.14
CA ALA A 277 11.90 -21.66 -15.41
C ALA A 277 11.69 -20.35 -14.63
N ILE A 278 11.02 -19.38 -15.26
CA ILE A 278 10.73 -18.08 -14.65
C ILE A 278 9.71 -18.20 -13.51
N ILE A 279 8.64 -18.99 -13.70
CA ILE A 279 7.67 -19.29 -12.65
C ILE A 279 8.37 -19.96 -11.46
N ASN A 280 9.23 -20.95 -11.70
CA ASN A 280 9.97 -21.62 -10.63
C ASN A 280 10.94 -20.68 -9.91
N MET A 281 11.59 -19.77 -10.64
CA MET A 281 12.37 -18.70 -10.03
C MET A 281 11.50 -17.87 -9.07
N PHE A 282 10.30 -17.43 -9.50
CA PHE A 282 9.38 -16.67 -8.64
C PHE A 282 8.85 -17.46 -7.45
N LYS A 283 8.57 -18.76 -7.60
CA LYS A 283 8.17 -19.63 -6.48
C LYS A 283 9.23 -19.70 -5.38
N ASN A 284 10.50 -19.72 -5.79
CA ASN A 284 11.66 -19.92 -4.94
C ASN A 284 12.28 -18.62 -4.42
N GLN A 285 11.84 -17.45 -4.91
CA GLN A 285 12.26 -16.12 -4.45
C GLN A 285 11.78 -15.77 -3.01
N ASN A 286 11.60 -16.77 -2.14
CA ASN A 286 11.15 -16.60 -0.77
C ASN A 286 12.04 -15.57 -0.04
N ASN A 287 11.42 -14.43 0.31
CA ASN A 287 11.96 -13.42 1.22
C ASN A 287 13.22 -12.67 0.78
N ASN A 288 13.40 -12.37 -0.50
CA ASN A 288 14.35 -11.32 -0.86
C ASN A 288 13.95 -10.01 -0.16
N LEU A 289 14.90 -9.42 0.58
CA LEU A 289 14.73 -8.16 1.29
C LEU A 289 14.17 -7.07 0.35
N ASP A 290 14.47 -7.12 -0.94
CA ASP A 290 14.02 -6.15 -1.94
C ASP A 290 12.49 -6.11 -2.16
N TYR A 291 11.76 -7.21 -1.96
CA TYR A 291 10.30 -7.24 -2.15
C TYR A 291 9.53 -6.59 -1.00
N HIS A 292 10.02 -6.68 0.23
CA HIS A 292 9.33 -6.20 1.45
C HIS A 292 9.25 -4.67 1.55
N ARG A 293 9.55 -4.02 0.44
CA ARG A 293 10.43 -2.86 0.41
C ARG A 293 10.09 -1.93 -0.75
N LEU A 294 9.49 -2.49 -1.80
CA LEU A 294 8.90 -1.76 -2.93
C LEU A 294 7.37 -1.90 -2.85
N ARG A 295 6.64 -0.80 -2.62
CA ARG A 295 5.20 -0.82 -2.32
C ARG A 295 4.34 -1.46 -3.41
N PHE A 296 4.75 -1.27 -4.67
CA PHE A 296 3.97 -1.66 -5.84
C PHE A 296 4.27 -3.07 -6.32
N ILE A 297 5.06 -3.85 -5.59
CA ILE A 297 5.54 -5.14 -6.03
C ILE A 297 5.24 -6.19 -4.96
N ASN A 298 4.69 -7.32 -5.38
CA ASN A 298 4.37 -8.42 -4.48
C ASN A 298 4.97 -9.74 -4.95
N PRO A 299 5.50 -10.57 -4.02
CA PRO A 299 5.92 -11.92 -4.35
C PRO A 299 4.72 -12.79 -4.72
N MET A 300 5.00 -13.96 -5.29
CA MET A 300 3.98 -14.97 -5.57
C MET A 300 3.35 -15.48 -4.28
N SER A 301 2.02 -15.39 -4.16
CA SER A 301 1.27 -15.85 -2.98
C SER A 301 1.27 -17.38 -2.88
N ASN A 302 1.01 -17.92 -1.69
CA ASN A 302 0.91 -19.37 -1.49
C ASN A 302 -0.24 -19.99 -2.30
N ASP A 303 -1.37 -19.30 -2.41
CA ASP A 303 -2.51 -19.75 -3.21
C ASP A 303 -2.14 -19.86 -4.68
N GLU A 304 -1.39 -18.88 -5.21
CA GLU A 304 -0.91 -18.92 -6.58
C GLU A 304 0.12 -20.04 -6.78
N LYS A 305 1.05 -20.23 -5.83
CA LYS A 305 2.00 -21.37 -5.86
C LYS A 305 1.25 -22.72 -5.91
N GLN A 306 0.19 -22.86 -5.13
CA GLN A 306 -0.66 -24.06 -5.12
C GLN A 306 -1.36 -24.23 -6.46
N LEU A 307 -1.89 -23.15 -7.04
CA LEU A 307 -2.58 -23.17 -8.33
C LEU A 307 -1.66 -23.68 -9.45
N TYR A 308 -0.41 -23.22 -9.51
CA TYR A 308 0.60 -23.75 -10.45
C TYR A 308 0.91 -25.23 -10.25
N SER A 309 0.82 -25.74 -9.02
CA SER A 309 1.05 -27.17 -8.75
C SER A 309 -0.14 -28.03 -9.20
N VAL A 310 -1.36 -27.49 -9.14
CA VAL A 310 -2.58 -28.19 -9.55
C VAL A 310 -2.79 -28.12 -11.07
N TYR A 311 -2.46 -27.00 -11.70
CA TYR A 311 -2.70 -26.74 -13.13
C TYR A 311 -1.41 -26.38 -13.90
N PRO A 312 -0.39 -27.25 -13.91
CA PRO A 312 0.92 -26.93 -14.48
C PRO A 312 0.91 -26.74 -16.01
N ILE A 313 -0.13 -27.22 -16.71
CA ILE A 313 -0.21 -27.16 -18.17
C ILE A 313 -0.73 -25.81 -18.63
N GLU A 314 -1.76 -25.28 -17.97
CA GLU A 314 -2.47 -24.06 -18.37
C GLU A 314 -1.83 -22.80 -17.80
N MET A 315 -1.24 -22.91 -16.61
CA MET A 315 -0.67 -21.76 -15.90
C MET A 315 0.48 -21.05 -16.63
N PRO A 316 1.35 -21.70 -17.44
CA PRO A 316 2.31 -21.00 -18.29
C PRO A 316 1.67 -20.03 -19.29
N THR A 317 0.55 -20.42 -19.92
CA THR A 317 -0.18 -19.55 -20.85
C THR A 317 -0.79 -18.37 -20.11
N ILE A 318 -1.38 -18.62 -18.93
CA ILE A 318 -1.94 -17.58 -18.05
C ILE A 318 -0.86 -16.58 -17.62
N PHE A 319 0.31 -17.10 -17.23
CA PHE A 319 1.43 -16.26 -16.81
C PHE A 319 1.91 -15.34 -17.93
N LYS A 320 2.09 -15.90 -19.14
CA LYS A 320 2.45 -15.13 -20.33
C LYS A 320 1.38 -14.07 -20.65
N SER A 321 0.10 -14.44 -20.61
CA SER A 321 -1.00 -13.52 -20.94
C SER A 321 -1.10 -12.37 -19.95
N GLU A 322 -0.94 -12.63 -18.66
CA GLU A 322 -0.95 -11.58 -17.62
C GLU A 322 0.26 -10.66 -17.73
N LYS A 323 1.44 -11.21 -18.04
CA LYS A 323 2.65 -10.41 -18.22
C LYS A 323 2.58 -9.49 -19.43
N LEU A 324 2.10 -10.00 -20.58
CA LEU A 324 1.86 -9.14 -21.74
C LEU A 324 0.72 -8.15 -21.50
N SER A 325 -0.34 -8.54 -20.80
CA SER A 325 -1.43 -7.64 -20.39
C SER A 325 -0.94 -6.49 -19.49
N GLN A 326 0.08 -6.73 -18.66
CA GLN A 326 0.75 -5.65 -17.92
C GLN A 326 1.64 -4.80 -18.84
N ALA A 327 2.41 -5.44 -19.74
CA ALA A 327 3.29 -4.75 -20.67
C ALA A 327 2.54 -3.81 -21.63
N VAL A 328 1.33 -4.15 -22.09
CA VAL A 328 0.56 -3.26 -22.98
C VAL A 328 0.22 -1.91 -22.34
N ASN A 329 0.12 -1.84 -21.00
CA ASN A 329 -0.10 -0.58 -20.30
C ASN A 329 1.12 0.37 -20.38
N THR A 330 2.27 -0.11 -20.85
CA THR A 330 3.45 0.73 -21.13
C THR A 330 3.45 1.34 -22.52
N LEU A 331 2.69 0.78 -23.48
CA LEU A 331 2.82 1.10 -24.90
C LEU A 331 2.65 2.60 -25.17
N LYS A 332 1.62 3.22 -24.59
CA LYS A 332 1.42 4.67 -24.70
C LYS A 332 2.64 5.49 -24.26
N ARG A 333 3.32 5.06 -23.18
CA ARG A 333 4.52 5.74 -22.71
C ARG A 333 5.73 5.46 -23.61
N LEU A 334 5.85 4.24 -24.12
CA LEU A 334 6.88 3.90 -25.11
C LEU A 334 6.70 4.73 -26.40
N GLU A 335 5.47 4.92 -26.88
CA GLU A 335 5.15 5.80 -28.02
C GLU A 335 5.59 7.25 -27.77
N GLU A 336 5.39 7.76 -26.55
CA GLU A 336 5.90 9.08 -26.18
C GLU A 336 7.44 9.13 -26.21
N LEU A 337 8.10 8.09 -25.68
CA LEU A 337 9.56 7.98 -25.63
C LEU A 337 10.19 7.74 -27.01
N GLN A 338 9.45 7.28 -28.01
CA GLN A 338 9.92 7.14 -29.39
C GLN A 338 10.50 8.45 -29.94
N LYS A 339 9.97 9.60 -29.48
CA LYS A 339 10.48 10.94 -29.82
C LYS A 339 11.90 11.19 -29.31
N ILE A 340 12.33 10.45 -28.28
CA ILE A 340 13.65 10.54 -27.66
C ILE A 340 14.60 9.53 -28.29
N HIS A 341 14.15 8.29 -28.53
CA HIS A 341 15.01 7.23 -29.05
C HIS A 341 14.29 6.29 -30.03
N SER A 342 14.82 6.17 -31.25
CA SER A 342 14.15 5.44 -32.35
C SER A 342 14.04 3.93 -32.15
N GLN A 343 14.93 3.31 -31.37
CA GLN A 343 14.90 1.87 -31.07
C GLN A 343 13.64 1.45 -30.31
N ILE A 344 12.95 2.40 -29.65
CA ILE A 344 11.73 2.10 -28.91
C ILE A 344 10.62 1.58 -29.82
N ASN A 345 10.57 2.01 -31.08
CA ASN A 345 9.63 1.47 -32.05
C ASN A 345 9.83 -0.04 -32.27
N VAL A 346 11.09 -0.50 -32.29
CA VAL A 346 11.41 -1.93 -32.42
C VAL A 346 10.87 -2.70 -31.22
N TYR A 347 10.94 -2.14 -30.02
CA TYR A 347 10.41 -2.77 -28.81
C TYR A 347 8.88 -2.77 -28.73
N ILE A 348 8.24 -1.72 -29.23
CA ILE A 348 6.78 -1.69 -29.38
C ILE A 348 6.36 -2.82 -30.32
N GLU A 349 6.94 -2.89 -31.52
CA GLU A 349 6.67 -3.95 -32.51
C GLU A 349 6.93 -5.34 -31.93
N GLU A 350 7.98 -5.51 -31.13
CA GLU A 350 8.28 -6.78 -30.50
C GLU A 350 7.22 -7.22 -29.48
N ILE A 351 6.75 -6.30 -28.62
CA ILE A 351 5.64 -6.58 -27.69
C ILE A 351 4.38 -6.97 -28.47
N LEU A 352 4.05 -6.23 -29.55
CA LEU A 352 2.90 -6.53 -30.41
C LEU A 352 3.02 -7.93 -31.04
N ASN A 353 4.20 -8.29 -31.55
CA ASN A 353 4.45 -9.63 -32.11
C ASN A 353 4.29 -10.73 -31.06
N MET A 354 4.79 -10.55 -29.83
CA MET A 354 4.57 -11.52 -28.74
C MET A 354 3.07 -11.73 -28.45
N ILE A 355 2.25 -10.68 -28.57
CA ILE A 355 0.79 -10.75 -28.37
C ILE A 355 0.13 -11.57 -29.48
N ILE A 356 0.50 -11.31 -30.74
CA ILE A 356 -0.02 -12.04 -31.90
C ILE A 356 0.33 -13.53 -31.80
N GLU A 357 1.57 -13.85 -31.44
CA GLU A 357 2.02 -15.23 -31.26
C GLU A 357 1.32 -15.96 -30.11
N LEU A 358 1.01 -15.24 -29.02
CA LEU A 358 0.35 -15.82 -27.85
C LEU A 358 -1.16 -16.04 -28.05
N SER A 359 -1.83 -15.25 -28.89
CA SER A 359 -3.30 -15.28 -29.03
C SER A 359 -3.85 -16.67 -29.39
N PRO A 360 -3.31 -17.41 -30.38
CA PRO A 360 -3.78 -18.77 -30.67
C PRO A 360 -3.58 -19.75 -29.51
N GLU A 361 -2.51 -19.55 -28.72
CA GLU A 361 -2.25 -20.35 -27.53
C GLU A 361 -3.30 -20.09 -26.44
N ILE A 362 -3.67 -18.83 -26.21
CA ILE A 362 -4.74 -18.46 -25.26
C ILE A 362 -6.07 -19.14 -25.66
N ASP A 363 -6.47 -19.02 -26.92
CA ASP A 363 -7.73 -19.62 -27.42
C ASP A 363 -7.74 -21.14 -27.26
N LYS A 364 -6.61 -21.79 -27.57
CA LYS A 364 -6.45 -23.24 -27.41
C LYS A 364 -6.58 -23.64 -25.94
N THR A 365 -5.95 -22.90 -25.03
CA THR A 365 -5.99 -23.17 -23.59
C THR A 365 -7.39 -22.95 -23.02
N ILE A 366 -8.10 -21.89 -23.42
CA ILE A 366 -9.51 -21.66 -23.05
C ILE A 366 -10.38 -22.84 -23.47
N LYS A 367 -10.30 -23.26 -24.74
CA LYS A 367 -11.07 -24.40 -25.26
C LYS A 367 -10.78 -25.69 -24.48
N SER A 368 -9.50 -25.96 -24.19
CA SER A 368 -9.09 -27.12 -23.40
C SER A 368 -9.70 -27.11 -22.00
N ILE A 369 -9.70 -25.94 -21.32
CA ILE A 369 -10.29 -25.81 -19.99
C ILE A 369 -11.81 -25.97 -20.04
N GLN A 370 -12.48 -25.44 -21.08
CA GLN A 370 -13.92 -25.56 -21.26
C GLN A 370 -14.36 -27.03 -21.42
N VAL A 371 -13.64 -27.82 -22.22
CA VAL A 371 -13.90 -29.26 -22.35
C VAL A 371 -13.78 -29.98 -20.99
N ASP A 372 -12.77 -29.60 -20.19
CA ASP A 372 -12.58 -30.13 -18.84
C ASP A 372 -13.73 -29.75 -17.89
N ILE A 373 -14.25 -28.52 -17.99
CA ILE A 373 -15.43 -28.06 -17.23
C ILE A 373 -16.68 -28.85 -17.64
N GLU A 374 -16.92 -29.03 -18.94
CA GLU A 374 -18.04 -29.82 -19.45
C GLU A 374 -18.00 -31.25 -18.94
N ARG A 375 -16.82 -31.88 -18.97
CA ARG A 375 -16.60 -33.22 -18.39
C ARG A 375 -16.96 -33.26 -16.90
N LEU A 376 -16.55 -32.26 -16.12
CA LEU A 376 -16.87 -32.18 -14.70
C LEU A 376 -18.38 -31.99 -14.46
N VAL A 377 -19.06 -31.19 -15.28
CA VAL A 377 -20.53 -31.01 -15.21
C VAL A 377 -21.25 -32.32 -15.50
N VAL A 378 -20.81 -33.07 -16.52
CA VAL A 378 -21.37 -34.41 -16.83
C VAL A 378 -21.15 -35.39 -15.67
N GLN A 379 -19.98 -35.36 -15.02
CA GLN A 379 -19.69 -36.19 -13.84
C GLN A 379 -20.52 -35.80 -12.61
N LYS A 380 -20.88 -34.51 -12.49
CA LYS A 380 -21.65 -33.97 -11.37
C LYS A 380 -23.12 -34.40 -11.41
N LYS A 381 -23.73 -34.37 -12.59
CA LYS A 381 -25.17 -34.64 -12.79
C LYS A 381 -25.68 -35.93 -12.12
N PRO A 382 -25.09 -37.12 -12.32
CA PRO A 382 -25.60 -38.34 -11.68
C PRO A 382 -25.45 -38.32 -10.15
N LYS A 383 -24.53 -37.52 -9.60
CA LYS A 383 -24.38 -37.35 -8.15
C LYS A 383 -25.48 -36.44 -7.59
N GLU A 384 -25.85 -35.39 -8.31
CA GLU A 384 -26.99 -34.54 -7.94
C GLU A 384 -28.30 -35.35 -7.95
N GLU A 385 -28.54 -36.14 -9.01
CA GLU A 385 -29.69 -37.04 -9.10
C GLU A 385 -29.73 -38.06 -7.96
N LEU A 386 -28.56 -38.63 -7.58
CA LEU A 386 -28.46 -39.52 -6.43
C LEU A 386 -28.74 -38.79 -5.10
N ALA A 387 -28.22 -37.57 -4.92
CA ALA A 387 -28.46 -36.79 -3.72
C ALA A 387 -29.94 -36.43 -3.55
N GLU A 388 -30.64 -36.05 -4.64
CA GLU A 388 -32.08 -35.78 -4.63
C GLU A 388 -32.89 -37.02 -4.27
N SER A 389 -32.53 -38.19 -4.82
CA SER A 389 -33.16 -39.47 -4.49
C SER A 389 -32.98 -39.85 -3.02
N LEU A 390 -31.77 -39.70 -2.48
CA LEU A 390 -31.48 -39.97 -1.06
C LEU A 390 -32.20 -38.97 -0.14
N GLN A 391 -32.25 -37.69 -0.52
CA GLN A 391 -33.00 -36.68 0.23
C GLN A 391 -34.49 -36.99 0.27
N THR A 392 -35.08 -37.43 -0.85
CA THR A 392 -36.49 -37.83 -0.90
C THR A 392 -36.78 -39.02 0.03
N GLN A 393 -35.87 -40.00 0.09
CA GLN A 393 -35.99 -41.13 1.02
C GLN A 393 -35.91 -40.66 2.48
N ILE A 394 -34.97 -39.76 2.79
CA ILE A 394 -34.84 -39.15 4.12
C ILE A 394 -36.11 -38.39 4.50
N ASP A 395 -36.69 -37.61 3.59
CA ASP A 395 -37.90 -36.83 3.84
C ASP A 395 -39.11 -37.73 4.15
N GLY A 396 -39.16 -38.93 3.54
CA GLY A 396 -40.12 -39.98 3.89
C GLY A 396 -39.97 -40.43 5.34
N PHE A 397 -38.76 -40.80 5.75
CA PHE A 397 -38.46 -41.17 7.16
C PHE A 397 -38.72 -40.02 8.14
N VAL A 398 -38.40 -38.78 7.77
CA VAL A 398 -38.65 -37.59 8.60
C VAL A 398 -40.16 -37.38 8.78
N SER A 399 -40.97 -37.63 7.76
CA SER A 399 -42.43 -37.55 7.85
C SER A 399 -42.99 -38.62 8.79
N GLU A 400 -42.48 -39.85 8.71
CA GLU A 400 -42.83 -40.94 9.65
C GLU A 400 -42.46 -40.58 11.09
N LEU A 401 -41.23 -40.08 11.30
CA LEU A 401 -40.76 -39.63 12.60
C LEU A 401 -41.62 -38.48 13.16
N ASN A 402 -41.99 -37.51 12.33
CA ASN A 402 -42.86 -36.40 12.74
C ASN A 402 -44.23 -36.91 13.18
N ASN A 403 -44.81 -37.88 12.46
CA ASN A 403 -46.05 -38.53 12.87
C ASN A 403 -45.93 -39.27 14.21
N GLU A 404 -44.77 -39.86 14.53
CA GLU A 404 -44.52 -40.45 15.86
C GLU A 404 -44.37 -39.37 16.94
N LEU A 405 -43.69 -38.27 16.64
CA LEU A 405 -43.50 -37.15 17.56
C LEU A 405 -44.82 -36.42 17.86
N GLU A 406 -45.74 -36.33 16.91
CA GLU A 406 -47.07 -35.73 17.10
C GLU A 406 -47.98 -36.52 18.04
N LYS A 407 -47.73 -37.84 18.21
CA LYS A 407 -48.46 -38.69 19.16
C LYS A 407 -48.04 -38.44 20.62
N LEU A 408 -46.95 -37.70 20.85
CA LEU A 408 -46.51 -37.36 22.20
C LEU A 408 -47.45 -36.31 22.85
N PRO A 409 -47.57 -36.31 24.19
CA PRO A 409 -48.28 -35.25 24.90
C PRO A 409 -47.76 -33.85 24.49
N LYS A 410 -48.65 -32.85 24.42
CA LYS A 410 -48.29 -31.48 23.99
C LYS A 410 -47.22 -30.83 24.86
N ASP A 411 -47.11 -31.26 26.11
CA ASP A 411 -46.13 -30.84 27.12
C ASP A 411 -44.87 -31.73 27.17
N ALA A 412 -44.70 -32.68 26.23
CA ALA A 412 -43.53 -33.53 26.18
C ALA A 412 -42.23 -32.70 26.07
N ASP A 413 -41.32 -32.95 27.02
CA ASP A 413 -40.04 -32.27 27.09
C ASP A 413 -39.08 -32.68 25.96
N TRP A 414 -37.99 -31.94 25.82
CA TRP A 414 -36.99 -32.19 24.78
C TRP A 414 -36.35 -33.58 24.90
N LYS A 415 -36.11 -34.07 26.13
CA LYS A 415 -35.48 -35.38 26.36
C LYS A 415 -36.35 -36.50 25.81
N ARG A 416 -37.65 -36.46 26.09
CA ARG A 416 -38.60 -37.47 25.60
C ARG A 416 -38.72 -37.45 24.07
N LYS A 417 -38.71 -36.27 23.45
CA LYS A 417 -38.68 -36.16 21.97
C LYS A 417 -37.39 -36.74 21.39
N GLU A 418 -36.27 -36.52 22.07
CA GLU A 418 -34.97 -37.05 21.64
C GLU A 418 -34.87 -38.57 21.79
N ASP A 419 -35.43 -39.14 22.86
CA ASP A 419 -35.50 -40.60 23.03
C ASP A 419 -36.31 -41.27 21.91
N VAL A 420 -37.40 -40.63 21.46
CA VAL A 420 -38.17 -41.10 20.30
C VAL A 420 -37.33 -41.03 19.02
N ARG A 421 -36.54 -39.97 18.81
CA ARG A 421 -35.63 -39.90 17.64
C ARG A 421 -34.60 -41.02 17.65
N LYS A 422 -33.98 -41.29 18.81
CA LYS A 422 -32.99 -42.36 18.94
C LYS A 422 -33.60 -43.74 18.70
N GLN A 423 -34.76 -44.02 19.30
CA GLN A 423 -35.49 -45.28 19.06
C GLN A 423 -35.95 -45.42 17.61
N PHE A 424 -36.27 -44.31 16.94
CA PHE A 424 -36.57 -44.32 15.51
C PHE A 424 -35.31 -44.65 14.70
N GLU A 425 -34.17 -44.01 14.97
CA GLU A 425 -32.90 -44.32 14.31
C GLU A 425 -32.45 -45.78 14.53
N GLU A 426 -32.63 -46.33 15.73
CA GLU A 426 -32.37 -47.74 16.05
C GLU A 426 -33.29 -48.70 15.28
N ARG A 427 -34.57 -48.36 15.12
CA ARG A 427 -35.55 -49.16 14.37
C ARG A 427 -35.40 -49.03 12.85
N HIS A 428 -34.80 -47.94 12.38
CA HIS A 428 -34.63 -47.64 10.96
C HIS A 428 -33.14 -47.46 10.59
N PRO A 429 -32.29 -48.51 10.63
CA PRO A 429 -30.87 -48.40 10.25
C PRO A 429 -30.65 -47.83 8.83
N ILE A 430 -31.56 -48.14 7.90
CA ILE A 430 -31.56 -47.63 6.52
C ILE A 430 -31.60 -46.09 6.50
N TYR A 431 -32.30 -45.45 7.44
CA TYR A 431 -32.37 -43.99 7.54
C TYR A 431 -31.00 -43.37 7.89
N ILE A 432 -30.24 -44.00 8.78
CA ILE A 432 -28.88 -43.59 9.13
C ILE A 432 -27.93 -43.80 7.95
N ASP A 433 -27.98 -44.97 7.31
CA ASP A 433 -27.14 -45.27 6.14
C ASP A 433 -27.42 -44.30 4.98
N THR A 434 -28.69 -43.97 4.75
CA THR A 434 -29.10 -43.00 3.71
C THR A 434 -28.58 -41.60 4.03
N LYS A 435 -28.62 -41.15 5.31
CA LYS A 435 -28.04 -39.87 5.75
C LYS A 435 -26.54 -39.82 5.51
N ASN A 436 -25.81 -40.86 5.93
CA ASN A 436 -24.37 -40.95 5.76
C ASN A 436 -24.00 -40.93 4.27
N ARG A 437 -24.70 -41.72 3.46
CA ARG A 437 -24.49 -41.75 2.01
C ARG A 437 -24.80 -40.41 1.34
N LEU A 438 -25.85 -39.71 1.77
CA LEU A 438 -26.15 -38.37 1.27
C LEU A 438 -25.02 -37.39 1.58
N GLN A 439 -24.44 -37.47 2.79
CA GLN A 439 -23.31 -36.62 3.16
C GLN A 439 -22.08 -36.90 2.28
N GLU A 440 -21.73 -38.16 2.05
CA GLU A 440 -20.63 -38.54 1.14
C GLU A 440 -20.84 -37.98 -0.27
N VAL A 441 -22.05 -38.15 -0.82
CA VAL A 441 -22.37 -37.64 -2.17
C VAL A 441 -22.32 -36.10 -2.20
N LYS A 442 -22.76 -35.42 -1.15
CA LYS A 442 -22.64 -33.96 -1.03
C LYS A 442 -21.18 -33.51 -1.00
N ASP A 443 -20.30 -34.23 -0.31
CA ASP A 443 -18.86 -33.93 -0.27
C ASP A 443 -18.21 -34.14 -1.65
N GLU A 444 -18.59 -35.21 -2.37
CA GLU A 444 -18.15 -35.44 -3.75
C GLU A 444 -18.61 -34.32 -4.70
N ILE A 445 -19.86 -33.87 -4.58
CA ILE A 445 -20.40 -32.74 -5.36
C ILE A 445 -19.64 -31.45 -5.03
N TYR A 446 -19.36 -31.21 -3.75
CA TYR A 446 -18.59 -30.05 -3.30
C TYR A 446 -17.20 -30.00 -3.93
N GLU A 447 -16.48 -31.12 -3.94
CA GLU A 447 -15.15 -31.20 -4.57
C GLU A 447 -15.20 -30.97 -6.09
N ILE A 448 -16.23 -31.48 -6.78
CA ILE A 448 -16.44 -31.19 -8.21
C ILE A 448 -16.72 -29.70 -8.42
N ASN A 449 -17.60 -29.09 -7.61
CA ASN A 449 -17.90 -27.66 -7.68
C ASN A 449 -16.64 -26.81 -7.47
N LYS A 450 -15.78 -27.17 -6.51
CA LYS A 450 -14.50 -26.48 -6.26
C LYS A 450 -13.56 -26.54 -7.47
N LYS A 451 -13.47 -27.69 -8.13
CA LYS A 451 -12.70 -27.85 -9.38
C LYS A 451 -13.28 -27.02 -10.52
N ILE A 452 -14.60 -27.05 -10.71
CA ILE A 452 -15.30 -26.24 -11.72
C ILE A 452 -15.04 -24.75 -11.47
N TYR A 453 -15.18 -24.28 -10.23
CA TYR A 453 -14.93 -22.89 -9.86
C TYR A 453 -13.48 -22.48 -10.17
N SER A 454 -12.51 -23.29 -9.76
CA SER A 454 -11.09 -23.03 -10.01
C SER A 454 -10.79 -22.95 -11.51
N ARG A 455 -11.30 -23.90 -12.31
CA ARG A 455 -11.15 -23.90 -13.78
C ARG A 455 -11.82 -22.69 -14.44
N LYS A 456 -13.02 -22.30 -13.99
CA LYS A 456 -13.71 -21.09 -14.48
C LYS A 456 -12.91 -19.83 -14.19
N SER A 457 -12.30 -19.73 -13.01
CA SER A 457 -11.41 -18.61 -12.67
C SER A 457 -10.20 -18.52 -13.60
N LEU A 458 -9.61 -19.65 -14.01
CA LEU A 458 -8.53 -19.66 -15.02
C LEU A 458 -9.01 -19.11 -16.38
N VAL A 459 -10.20 -19.52 -16.82
CA VAL A 459 -10.81 -19.02 -18.07
C VAL A 459 -11.07 -17.51 -17.98
N GLU A 460 -11.56 -17.03 -16.84
CA GLU A 460 -11.78 -15.60 -16.61
C GLU A 460 -10.46 -14.80 -16.67
N ARG A 461 -9.38 -15.30 -16.06
CA ARG A 461 -8.03 -14.68 -16.15
C ARG A 461 -7.55 -14.57 -17.60
N LEU A 462 -7.74 -15.63 -18.38
CA LEU A 462 -7.38 -15.64 -19.81
C LEU A 462 -8.26 -14.68 -20.62
N PHE A 463 -9.58 -14.64 -20.39
CA PHE A 463 -10.47 -13.70 -21.06
C PHE A 463 -10.16 -12.25 -20.72
N ASN A 464 -9.90 -11.92 -19.45
CA ASN A 464 -9.52 -10.58 -19.03
C ASN A 464 -8.20 -10.16 -19.69
N SER A 465 -7.22 -11.06 -19.74
CA SER A 465 -5.97 -10.82 -20.48
C SER A 465 -6.25 -10.60 -21.97
N ASN A 466 -7.02 -11.49 -22.61
CA ASN A 466 -7.31 -11.40 -24.04
C ASN A 466 -8.06 -10.12 -24.41
N ASN A 467 -9.01 -9.68 -23.58
CA ASN A 467 -9.73 -8.42 -23.76
C ASN A 467 -8.80 -7.21 -23.70
N ASN A 468 -7.81 -7.23 -22.80
CA ASN A 468 -6.79 -6.17 -22.72
C ASN A 468 -5.84 -6.18 -23.92
N LEU A 469 -5.58 -7.36 -24.50
CA LEU A 469 -4.68 -7.55 -25.62
C LEU A 469 -5.35 -7.30 -26.98
N ALA A 470 -6.66 -7.53 -27.12
CA ALA A 470 -7.40 -7.47 -28.37
C ALA A 470 -7.24 -6.16 -29.17
N PRO A 471 -7.22 -4.95 -28.56
CA PRO A 471 -7.00 -3.70 -29.29
C PRO A 471 -5.67 -3.66 -30.06
N TYR A 472 -4.69 -4.43 -29.60
CA TYR A 472 -3.32 -4.45 -30.12
C TYR A 472 -3.11 -5.54 -31.18
N MET A 473 -4.07 -6.45 -31.35
CA MET A 473 -4.04 -7.47 -32.41
C MET A 473 -4.61 -6.93 -33.72
N ALA A 474 -5.57 -6.01 -33.64
CA ALA A 474 -6.21 -5.41 -34.82
C ALA A 474 -5.36 -4.31 -35.47
N SER A 475 -4.38 -3.76 -34.75
CA SER A 475 -3.48 -2.69 -35.20
C SER A 475 -2.20 -3.22 -35.87
N ALA A 476 -2.00 -4.54 -35.91
CA ALA A 476 -0.83 -5.19 -36.51
C ALA A 476 -1.09 -5.82 -37.89
N VAL A 477 -2.25 -5.53 -38.50
CA VAL A 477 -2.64 -5.97 -39.86
C VAL A 477 -2.56 -4.82 -40.85
#